data_AF-A0AB39ZRR6-F1
#
_entry.id   AF-A0AB39ZRR6-F1
#
_cell.length_a   1.000
_cell.length_b   1.000
_cell.length_c   1.000
_cell.angle_alpha   90.00
_cell.angle_beta   90.00
_cell.angle_gamma   90.00
#
_symmetry.space_group_name_H-M   'P 1'
#
loop_
_entity.id
_entity.type
_entity.pdbx_description
1 polymer ?
#
loop_
_entity_poly.entity_id
_entity_poly.type
_entity_poly.pdbx_seq_one_letter_code
_entity_poly.pdbx_strand_id
1 'polypeptide(L)'
;MFLSRKEIVSLLLLLTAIISVLNASLFANILPLHVSYEQVGLQVVCVGTAYICLIYAFSTWLYHSNYSRTRLHMRIVLVAMIVLMVVFNGAACYWFLIEVSFTKLEESMQLFLLFSRFSVTSKSVSLAMSIICILLLIVIMVLLIVTIIQSIRRRRNKETSENIELQQGRNYANAWDEH
;
A
#
# COMPACT_ATOMS: atom_id res chain seq x y z
N MET A 1 -2.57 18.30 -18.81
CA MET A 1 -1.55 18.21 -17.74
C MET A 1 -1.57 16.77 -17.23
N PHE A 2 -0.75 15.88 -17.80
CA PHE A 2 -0.79 14.46 -17.43
C PHE A 2 -0.09 14.27 -16.08
N LEU A 3 -0.83 13.85 -15.05
CA LEU A 3 -0.25 13.50 -13.74
C LEU A 3 0.88 12.48 -13.92
N SER A 4 1.99 12.71 -13.24
CA SER A 4 3.10 11.78 -13.24
C SER A 4 2.69 10.49 -12.53
N ARG A 5 3.13 9.33 -13.03
CA ARG A 5 2.85 8.02 -12.38
C ARG A 5 3.17 7.99 -10.89
N LYS A 6 4.14 8.79 -10.43
CA LYS A 6 4.51 8.92 -9.02
C LYS A 6 3.43 9.65 -8.20
N GLU A 7 2.83 10.68 -8.79
CA GLU A 7 1.74 11.45 -8.16
C GLU A 7 0.48 10.58 -8.04
N ILE A 8 0.19 9.76 -9.06
CA ILE A 8 -0.92 8.78 -9.02
C ILE A 8 -0.73 7.80 -7.86
N VAL A 9 0.47 7.24 -7.69
CA VAL A 9 0.77 6.33 -6.57
C VAL A 9 0.64 7.04 -5.22
N SER A 10 1.10 8.30 -5.12
CA SER A 10 0.97 9.11 -3.91
C SER A 10 -0.49 9.41 -3.56
N LEU A 11 -1.32 9.73 -4.55
CA LEU A 11 -2.74 9.98 -4.36
C LEU A 11 -3.49 8.71 -3.95
N LEU A 12 -3.16 7.57 -4.55
CA LEU A 12 -3.70 6.28 -4.15
C LEU A 12 -3.36 5.94 -2.70
N LEU A 13 -2.09 6.13 -2.29
CA LEU A 13 -1.66 5.92 -0.90
C LEU A 13 -2.41 6.83 0.08
N LEU A 14 -2.64 8.10 -0.29
CA LEU A 14 -3.41 9.04 0.53
C LEU A 14 -4.88 8.60 0.65
N LEU A 15 -5.49 8.14 -0.43
CA LEU A 15 -6.86 7.64 -0.43
C LEU A 15 -6.99 6.36 0.42
N THR A 16 -6.03 5.43 0.34
CA THR A 16 -5.96 4.26 1.20
C THR A 16 -5.81 4.64 2.67
N ALA A 17 -5.01 5.68 2.99
CA ALA A 17 -4.89 6.17 4.35
C ALA A 17 -6.22 6.73 4.89
N ILE A 18 -6.93 7.53 4.09
CA ILE A 18 -8.23 8.09 4.46
C ILE A 18 -9.25 6.98 4.75
N ILE A 19 -9.33 5.97 3.88
CA ILE A 19 -10.20 4.80 4.05
C ILE A 19 -9.83 4.04 5.34
N SER A 20 -8.55 3.85 5.61
CA SER A 20 -8.08 3.14 6.79
C SER A 20 -8.35 3.91 8.09
N VAL A 21 -8.22 5.24 8.09
CA VAL A 21 -8.59 6.10 9.23
C VAL A 21 -10.10 6.10 9.45
N LEU A 22 -10.90 6.21 8.38
CA LEU A 22 -12.36 6.12 8.46
C LEU A 22 -12.78 4.77 9.05
N ASN A 23 -12.15 3.69 8.61
CA ASN A 23 -12.43 2.35 9.14
C ASN A 23 -12.09 2.26 10.63
N ALA A 24 -10.91 2.75 11.03
CA ALA A 24 -10.49 2.76 12.44
C ALA A 24 -11.34 3.68 13.34
N SER A 25 -11.83 4.81 12.83
CA SER A 25 -12.62 5.78 13.60
C SER A 25 -14.08 5.37 13.74
N LEU A 26 -14.67 4.78 12.71
CA LEU A 26 -16.01 4.20 12.79
C LEU A 26 -16.06 3.11 13.86
N PHE A 27 -15.02 2.27 13.98
CA PHE A 27 -14.98 1.25 15.04
C PHE A 27 -14.77 1.79 16.45
N ALA A 28 -13.95 2.82 16.62
CA ALA A 28 -13.73 3.46 17.92
C ALA A 28 -15.05 3.96 18.55
N ASN A 29 -16.02 4.34 17.72
CA ASN A 29 -17.28 4.95 18.14
C ASN A 29 -18.45 3.98 18.25
N ILE A 30 -18.39 2.78 17.64
CA ILE A 30 -19.58 1.93 17.44
C ILE A 30 -19.64 0.74 18.41
N LEU A 31 -18.50 0.23 18.93
CA LEU A 31 -18.52 -0.88 19.89
C LEU A 31 -17.72 -0.57 21.15
N PRO A 32 -18.21 -0.99 22.34
CA PRO A 32 -17.40 -0.93 23.55
C PRO A 32 -16.19 -1.85 23.36
N LEU A 33 -15.00 -1.25 23.20
CA LEU A 33 -13.72 -1.91 22.89
C LEU A 33 -13.34 -3.05 23.84
N HIS A 34 -14.01 -3.20 24.99
CA HIS A 34 -13.73 -4.25 25.97
C HIS A 34 -14.32 -5.63 25.61
N VAL A 35 -15.20 -5.74 24.61
CA VAL A 35 -15.95 -6.97 24.34
C VAL A 35 -15.31 -7.82 23.23
N SER A 36 -14.50 -7.24 22.33
CA SER A 36 -13.98 -7.95 21.13
C SER A 36 -12.52 -7.58 20.81
N TYR A 37 -11.58 -8.43 21.24
CA TYR A 37 -10.14 -8.25 21.02
C TYR A 37 -9.75 -8.24 19.53
N GLU A 38 -10.47 -8.96 18.68
CA GLU A 38 -10.17 -9.03 17.24
C GLU A 38 -10.46 -7.70 16.52
N GLN A 39 -11.50 -6.97 16.95
CA GLN A 39 -11.81 -5.64 16.43
C GLN A 39 -10.74 -4.61 16.78
N VAL A 40 -10.21 -4.69 18.01
CA VAL A 40 -9.07 -3.86 18.43
C VAL A 40 -7.85 -4.19 17.57
N GLY A 41 -7.61 -5.49 17.30
CA GLY A 41 -6.54 -5.93 16.40
C GLY A 41 -6.68 -5.34 14.99
N LEU A 42 -7.86 -5.44 14.39
CA LEU A 42 -8.14 -4.86 13.07
C LEU A 42 -7.96 -3.34 13.06
N GLN A 43 -8.39 -2.66 14.11
CA GLN A 43 -8.25 -1.20 14.26
C GLN A 43 -6.78 -0.78 14.33
N VAL A 44 -5.97 -1.46 15.16
CA VAL A 44 -4.53 -1.19 15.27
C VAL A 44 -3.84 -1.40 13.93
N VAL A 45 -4.19 -2.47 13.21
CA VAL A 45 -3.66 -2.72 11.87
C VAL A 45 -4.08 -1.62 10.88
N CYS A 46 -5.34 -1.19 10.89
CA CYS A 46 -5.82 -0.09 10.04
C CYS A 46 -5.11 1.25 10.35
N VAL A 47 -4.91 1.60 11.62
CA VAL A 47 -4.18 2.82 12.02
C VAL A 47 -2.71 2.74 11.61
N GLY A 48 -2.04 1.61 11.85
CA GLY A 48 -0.67 1.40 11.39
C GLY A 48 -0.54 1.49 9.87
N THR A 49 -1.54 0.96 9.16
CA THR A 49 -1.60 1.03 7.69
C THR A 49 -1.74 2.47 7.22
N ALA A 50 -2.65 3.23 7.81
CA ALA A 50 -2.84 4.65 7.51
C ALA A 50 -1.57 5.48 7.75
N TYR A 51 -0.91 5.26 8.89
CA TYR A 51 0.30 5.98 9.27
C TYR A 51 1.42 5.81 8.24
N ILE A 52 1.71 4.56 7.87
CA ILE A 52 2.74 4.24 6.88
C ILE A 52 2.35 4.80 5.50
N CYS A 53 1.08 4.67 5.09
CA CYS A 53 0.60 5.24 3.83
C CYS A 53 0.76 6.77 3.77
N LEU A 54 0.49 7.50 4.86
CA LEU A 54 0.69 8.95 4.93
C LEU A 54 2.17 9.32 4.81
N ILE A 55 3.06 8.68 5.57
CA ILE A 55 4.51 8.93 5.48
C ILE A 55 4.98 8.79 4.05
N TYR A 56 4.55 7.72 3.36
CA TYR A 56 4.99 7.47 2.00
C TYR A 56 4.33 8.37 0.95
N ALA A 57 3.08 8.77 1.14
CA ALA A 57 2.44 9.78 0.30
C ALA A 57 3.21 11.11 0.39
N PHE A 58 3.45 11.63 1.61
CA PHE A 58 4.22 12.86 1.80
C PHE A 58 5.66 12.75 1.34
N SER A 59 6.29 11.59 1.57
CA SER A 59 7.63 11.32 1.10
C SER A 59 7.73 11.44 -0.42
N THR A 60 6.70 11.06 -1.17
CA THR A 60 6.73 11.12 -2.64
C THR A 60 6.76 12.55 -3.15
N TRP A 61 6.15 13.49 -2.42
CA TRP A 61 6.17 14.92 -2.71
C TRP A 61 7.46 15.60 -2.22
N LEU A 62 7.88 15.32 -0.98
CA LEU A 62 9.06 15.97 -0.37
C LEU A 62 10.40 15.50 -0.97
N TYR A 63 10.54 14.20 -1.29
CA TYR A 63 11.80 13.65 -1.84
C TYR A 63 11.99 13.91 -3.35
N HIS A 64 11.12 14.72 -3.98
CA HIS A 64 11.33 15.16 -5.34
C HIS A 64 12.61 16.00 -5.49
N SER A 65 13.07 16.65 -4.41
CA SER A 65 14.05 17.75 -4.49
C SER A 65 15.54 17.34 -4.53
N ASN A 66 16.05 16.33 -3.80
CA ASN A 66 17.48 16.42 -3.44
C ASN A 66 18.45 15.21 -3.57
N TYR A 67 18.09 13.98 -3.98
CA TYR A 67 19.14 12.93 -4.13
C TYR A 67 18.79 11.78 -5.09
N SER A 68 19.66 11.50 -6.06
CA SER A 68 19.41 10.51 -7.13
C SER A 68 19.74 9.06 -6.75
N ARG A 69 20.69 8.86 -5.82
CA ARG A 69 21.22 7.55 -5.42
C ARG A 69 20.36 6.83 -4.37
N THR A 70 19.73 7.57 -3.46
CA THR A 70 18.88 7.02 -2.36
C THR A 70 17.49 6.53 -2.83
N ARG A 71 17.08 6.87 -4.06
CA ARG A 71 15.74 6.55 -4.59
C ARG A 71 15.45 5.06 -4.80
N LEU A 72 16.48 4.23 -5.04
CA LEU A 72 16.28 2.79 -5.22
C LEU A 72 16.08 2.08 -3.89
N HIS A 73 16.95 2.35 -2.90
CA HIS A 73 16.81 1.82 -1.54
C HIS A 73 15.46 2.19 -0.92
N MET A 74 15.04 3.45 -1.04
CA MET A 74 13.75 3.91 -0.54
C MET A 74 12.55 3.20 -1.18
N ARG A 75 12.62 2.90 -2.49
CA ARG A 75 11.56 2.14 -3.19
C ARG A 75 11.50 0.68 -2.76
N ILE A 76 12.64 0.05 -2.51
CA ILE A 76 12.70 -1.33 -2.02
C ILE A 76 12.10 -1.42 -0.61
N VAL A 77 12.46 -0.48 0.26
CA VAL A 77 11.88 -0.39 1.62
C VAL A 77 10.37 -0.16 1.55
N LEU A 78 9.90 0.73 0.66
CA LEU A 78 8.46 0.94 0.43
C LEU A 78 7.75 -0.35 -0.01
N VAL A 79 8.31 -1.10 -0.96
CA VAL A 79 7.73 -2.37 -1.42
C VAL A 79 7.68 -3.39 -0.28
N ALA A 80 8.78 -3.53 0.48
CA ALA A 80 8.82 -4.44 1.62
C ALA A 80 7.76 -4.08 2.68
N MET A 81 7.61 -2.80 3.00
CA MET A 81 6.58 -2.33 3.93
C MET A 81 5.17 -2.60 3.42
N ILE A 82 4.89 -2.35 2.14
CA ILE A 82 3.57 -2.64 1.56
C ILE A 82 3.26 -4.14 1.57
N VAL A 83 4.24 -5.01 1.30
CA VAL A 83 4.05 -6.47 1.40
C VAL A 83 3.68 -6.86 2.83
N LEU A 84 4.40 -6.34 3.83
CA LEU A 84 4.06 -6.57 5.23
C LEU A 84 2.64 -6.07 5.55
N MET A 85 2.28 -4.88 5.09
CA MET A 85 0.94 -4.31 5.31
C MET A 85 -0.15 -5.18 4.68
N VAL A 86 0.04 -5.69 3.46
CA VAL A 86 -0.92 -6.60 2.81
C VAL A 86 -1.10 -7.88 3.62
N VAL A 87 -0.01 -8.47 4.12
CA VAL A 87 -0.06 -9.68 4.95
C VAL A 87 -0.80 -9.41 6.27
N PHE A 88 -0.47 -8.33 6.98
CA PHE A 88 -1.13 -7.99 8.24
C PHE A 88 -2.60 -7.62 8.07
N ASN A 89 -2.96 -6.83 7.05
CA ASN A 89 -4.37 -6.53 6.76
C ASN A 89 -5.14 -7.78 6.32
N GLY A 90 -4.51 -8.66 5.55
CA GLY A 90 -5.11 -9.94 5.15
C GLY A 90 -5.37 -10.85 6.35
N ALA A 91 -4.40 -11.00 7.24
CA ALA A 91 -4.54 -11.82 8.45
C ALA A 91 -5.62 -11.26 9.40
N ALA A 92 -5.60 -9.94 9.65
CA ALA A 92 -6.60 -9.29 10.48
C ALA A 92 -8.02 -9.39 9.89
N CYS A 93 -8.15 -9.21 8.56
CA CYS A 93 -9.43 -9.37 7.88
C CYS A 93 -9.92 -10.82 7.88
N TYR A 94 -9.01 -11.80 7.80
CA TYR A 94 -9.35 -13.22 7.84
C TYR A 94 -9.89 -13.65 9.21
N TRP A 95 -9.24 -13.23 10.29
CA TRP A 95 -9.75 -13.47 11.65
C TRP A 95 -11.11 -12.81 11.85
N PHE A 96 -11.24 -11.54 11.45
CA PHE A 96 -12.51 -10.82 11.52
C PHE A 96 -13.65 -11.49 10.70
N LEU A 97 -13.33 -12.09 9.55
CA LEU A 97 -14.29 -12.85 8.73
C LEU A 97 -14.77 -14.13 9.42
N ILE A 98 -13.86 -14.88 10.03
CA ILE A 98 -14.20 -16.08 10.81
C ILE A 98 -15.11 -15.70 11.98
N GLU A 99 -14.85 -14.56 12.63
CA GLU A 99 -15.65 -14.15 13.78
C GLU A 99 -17.07 -13.70 13.40
N VAL A 100 -17.22 -13.01 12.26
CA VAL A 100 -18.55 -12.70 11.69
C VAL A 100 -19.33 -13.98 11.35
N SER A 101 -18.62 -15.09 11.08
CA SER A 101 -19.24 -16.40 10.85
C SER A 101 -19.59 -17.19 12.11
N PHE A 102 -19.45 -16.65 13.33
CA PHE A 102 -20.02 -17.22 14.56
C PHE A 102 -21.57 -17.08 14.64
N THR A 103 -22.25 -17.38 13.54
CA THR A 103 -23.69 -17.65 13.48
C THR A 103 -24.13 -18.77 14.43
N LYS A 104 -23.20 -19.59 14.96
CA LYS A 104 -23.51 -20.65 15.94
C LYS A 104 -23.78 -20.17 17.36
N LEU A 105 -23.33 -18.97 17.77
CA LEU A 105 -23.70 -18.40 19.09
C LEU A 105 -24.90 -17.45 19.01
N GLU A 106 -25.18 -16.89 17.84
CA GLU A 106 -26.37 -16.07 17.59
C GLU A 106 -27.67 -16.91 17.67
N GLU A 107 -27.58 -18.22 17.41
CA GLU A 107 -28.71 -19.16 17.50
C GLU A 107 -29.05 -19.56 18.95
N SER A 108 -28.13 -19.40 19.90
CA SER A 108 -28.29 -19.84 21.30
C SER A 108 -28.52 -18.70 22.30
N MET A 109 -28.33 -17.44 21.88
CA MET A 109 -28.53 -16.27 22.72
C MET A 109 -29.28 -15.21 21.91
N GLN A 110 -30.43 -14.71 22.40
CA GLN A 110 -31.22 -13.65 21.76
C GLN A 110 -30.48 -12.29 21.75
N LEU A 111 -29.29 -12.23 21.15
CA LEU A 111 -28.46 -11.03 20.96
C LEU A 111 -29.08 -10.06 19.94
N PHE A 112 -30.03 -10.52 19.12
CA PHE A 112 -30.82 -9.71 18.19
C PHE A 112 -31.65 -8.61 18.90
N LEU A 113 -31.97 -8.78 20.18
CA LEU A 113 -32.67 -7.77 20.99
C LEU A 113 -31.74 -6.70 21.57
N LEU A 114 -30.43 -6.95 21.66
CA LEU A 114 -29.45 -6.03 22.25
C LEU A 114 -28.61 -5.29 21.20
N PHE A 115 -28.34 -5.91 20.06
CA PHE A 115 -27.65 -5.29 18.95
C PHE A 115 -28.64 -4.65 17.97
N SER A 116 -28.83 -3.35 18.11
CA SER A 116 -29.50 -2.51 17.11
C SER A 116 -28.97 -2.82 15.70
N ARG A 117 -29.84 -2.78 14.68
CA ARG A 117 -29.50 -2.98 13.24
C ARG A 117 -28.25 -2.21 12.80
N PHE A 118 -27.96 -1.11 13.49
CA PHE A 118 -26.75 -0.30 13.33
C PHE A 118 -25.43 -1.07 13.58
N SER A 119 -25.35 -1.95 14.58
CA SER A 119 -24.14 -2.74 14.89
C SER A 119 -23.83 -3.76 13.79
N VAL A 120 -24.85 -4.48 13.32
CA VAL A 120 -24.71 -5.44 12.22
C VAL A 120 -24.31 -4.74 10.93
N THR A 121 -24.96 -3.60 10.64
CA THR A 121 -24.64 -2.79 9.46
C THR A 121 -23.22 -2.26 9.52
N SER A 122 -22.77 -1.78 10.68
CA SER A 122 -21.41 -1.27 10.89
C SER A 122 -20.34 -2.34 10.68
N LYS A 123 -20.53 -3.56 11.22
CA LYS A 123 -19.62 -4.69 11.00
C LYS A 123 -19.48 -5.02 9.52
N SER A 124 -20.59 -5.08 8.79
CA SER A 124 -20.60 -5.36 7.35
C SER A 124 -19.90 -4.25 6.54
N VAL A 125 -20.21 -2.98 6.84
CA VAL A 125 -19.58 -1.82 6.19
C VAL A 125 -18.07 -1.81 6.41
N SER A 126 -17.62 -2.11 7.63
CA SER A 126 -16.19 -2.17 7.88
C SER A 126 -15.51 -3.33 7.14
N LEU A 127 -16.14 -4.50 7.10
CA LEU A 127 -15.58 -5.63 6.39
C LEU A 127 -15.39 -5.27 4.90
N ALA A 128 -16.39 -4.64 4.30
CA ALA A 128 -16.29 -4.10 2.94
C ALA A 128 -15.14 -3.09 2.80
N MET A 129 -14.99 -2.14 3.73
CA MET A 129 -13.90 -1.17 3.72
C MET A 129 -12.52 -1.82 3.86
N SER A 130 -12.41 -2.88 4.66
CA SER A 130 -11.16 -3.63 4.86
C SER A 130 -10.77 -4.40 3.59
N ILE A 131 -11.74 -5.03 2.92
CA ILE A 131 -11.54 -5.68 1.61
C ILE A 131 -11.09 -4.66 0.56
N ILE A 132 -11.77 -3.52 0.47
CA ILE A 132 -11.41 -2.44 -0.47
C ILE A 132 -9.99 -1.94 -0.18
N CYS A 133 -9.60 -1.81 1.09
CA CYS A 133 -8.26 -1.42 1.49
C CYS A 133 -7.21 -2.42 0.99
N ILE A 134 -7.44 -3.72 1.18
CA ILE A 134 -6.54 -4.78 0.68
C ILE A 134 -6.42 -4.71 -0.85
N LEU A 135 -7.52 -4.56 -1.57
CA LEU A 135 -7.51 -4.43 -3.03
C LEU A 135 -6.71 -3.21 -3.50
N LEU A 136 -6.89 -2.06 -2.84
CA LEU A 136 -6.12 -0.86 -3.13
C LEU A 136 -4.62 -1.06 -2.87
N LEU A 137 -4.24 -1.70 -1.76
CA LEU A 137 -2.85 -2.02 -1.47
C LEU A 137 -2.22 -2.93 -2.52
N ILE A 138 -2.96 -3.92 -3.04
CA ILE A 138 -2.51 -4.78 -4.14
C ILE A 138 -2.28 -3.96 -5.42
N VAL A 139 -3.22 -3.07 -5.78
CA VAL A 139 -3.07 -2.21 -6.95
C VAL A 139 -1.83 -1.31 -6.81
N ILE A 140 -1.61 -0.71 -5.64
CA ILE A 140 -0.43 0.11 -5.35
C ILE A 140 0.85 -0.72 -5.48
N MET A 141 0.86 -1.95 -4.96
CA MET A 141 2.00 -2.86 -5.07
C MET A 141 2.36 -3.13 -6.55
N VAL A 142 1.37 -3.47 -7.38
CA VAL A 142 1.59 -3.72 -8.81
C VAL A 142 2.17 -2.48 -9.51
N LEU A 143 1.62 -1.30 -9.24
CA LEU A 143 2.11 -0.04 -9.81
C LEU A 143 3.56 0.27 -9.41
N LEU A 144 3.94 -0.03 -8.17
CA LEU A 144 5.31 0.15 -7.69
C LEU A 144 6.29 -0.81 -8.35
N ILE A 145 5.91 -2.10 -8.47
CA ILE A 145 6.73 -3.11 -9.16
C ILE A 145 6.96 -2.68 -10.62
N VAL A 146 5.90 -2.29 -11.33
CA VAL A 146 6.01 -1.78 -12.71
C VAL A 146 6.93 -0.56 -12.78
N THR A 147 6.80 0.38 -11.84
CA THR A 147 7.65 1.58 -11.78
C THR A 147 9.12 1.25 -11.53
N ILE A 148 9.41 0.24 -10.70
CA ILE A 148 10.78 -0.23 -10.44
C ILE A 148 11.34 -0.89 -11.69
N ILE A 149 10.63 -1.85 -12.30
CA ILE A 149 11.07 -2.56 -13.52
C ILE A 149 11.34 -1.57 -14.65
N GLN A 150 10.44 -0.61 -14.88
CA GLN A 150 10.64 0.43 -15.89
C GLN A 150 11.86 1.31 -15.58
N SER A 151 12.07 1.65 -14.31
CA SER A 151 13.24 2.45 -13.93
C SER A 151 14.57 1.72 -14.14
N ILE A 152 14.60 0.40 -13.89
CA ILE A 152 15.77 -0.45 -14.15
C ILE A 152 16.00 -0.59 -15.66
N ARG A 153 14.95 -0.85 -16.44
CA ARG A 153 15.04 -0.94 -17.91
C ARG A 153 15.60 0.35 -18.53
N ARG A 154 15.15 1.52 -18.06
CA ARG A 154 15.67 2.82 -18.54
C ARG A 154 17.16 3.01 -18.22
N ARG A 155 17.61 2.61 -17.03
CA ARG A 155 19.05 2.68 -16.67
C ARG A 155 19.89 1.76 -17.54
N ARG A 156 19.45 0.51 -17.72
CA ARG A 156 20.13 -0.46 -18.58
C ARG A 156 20.25 0.05 -20.01
N ASN A 157 19.17 0.57 -20.59
CA ASN A 157 19.22 1.12 -21.94
C ASN A 157 20.20 2.30 -22.05
N LYS A 158 20.29 3.15 -21.02
CA LYS A 158 21.24 4.27 -21.01
C LYS A 158 22.69 3.78 -20.97
N GLU A 159 23.01 2.81 -20.11
CA GLU A 159 24.33 2.19 -20.03
C GLU A 159 24.71 1.49 -21.35
N THR A 160 23.75 0.81 -21.99
CA THR A 160 23.97 0.19 -23.31
C THR A 160 24.27 1.23 -24.38
N SER A 161 23.51 2.33 -24.46
CA SER A 161 23.77 3.42 -25.41
C SER A 161 25.14 4.07 -25.18
N GLU A 162 25.50 4.34 -23.93
CA GLU A 162 26.77 4.97 -23.56
C GLU A 162 27.98 4.06 -23.89
N ASN A 163 27.85 2.74 -23.70
CA ASN A 163 28.87 1.78 -24.11
C ASN A 163 29.04 1.69 -25.64
N ILE A 164 27.95 1.81 -26.40
CA ILE A 164 27.99 1.83 -27.87
C ILE A 164 28.71 3.10 -28.36
N GLU A 165 28.40 4.26 -27.78
CA GLU A 165 29.07 5.53 -28.10
C GLU A 165 30.58 5.48 -27.78
N LEU A 166 30.96 4.90 -26.63
CA LEU A 166 32.36 4.72 -26.24
C LEU A 166 33.12 3.73 -27.14
N GLN A 167 32.45 2.68 -27.63
CA GLN A 167 33.04 1.75 -28.60
C GLN A 167 33.23 2.42 -29.97
N GLN A 168 32.23 3.17 -30.45
CA GLN A 168 32.36 3.93 -31.69
C GLN A 168 33.50 4.95 -31.58
N GLY A 169 33.55 5.74 -30.51
CA GLY A 169 34.63 6.72 -30.29
C GLY A 169 36.03 6.09 -30.30
N ARG A 170 36.21 4.91 -29.68
CA ARG A 170 37.47 4.16 -29.74
C ARG A 170 37.82 3.67 -31.15
N ASN A 171 36.85 3.14 -31.88
CA ASN A 171 37.07 2.69 -33.25
C ASN A 171 37.46 3.83 -34.18
N TYR A 172 36.85 5.02 -34.01
CA TYR A 172 37.25 6.20 -34.74
C TYR A 172 38.67 6.62 -34.38
N ALA A 173 39.03 6.71 -33.09
CA ALA A 173 40.38 7.09 -32.66
C ALA A 173 41.47 6.16 -33.23
N ASN A 174 41.27 4.84 -33.18
CA ASN A 174 42.22 3.88 -33.72
C ASN A 174 42.41 4.01 -35.25
N ALA A 175 41.37 4.42 -35.98
CA ALA A 175 41.45 4.64 -37.43
C ALA A 175 42.24 5.90 -37.81
N TRP A 176 42.42 6.85 -36.89
CA TRP A 176 43.26 8.04 -37.12
C TRP A 176 44.75 7.76 -36.84
N ASP A 177 45.08 6.83 -35.94
CA ASP A 177 46.47 6.48 -35.60
C ASP A 177 47.13 5.56 -36.65
N GLU A 178 46.36 4.93 -37.54
CA GLU A 178 46.86 4.06 -38.63
C GLU A 178 47.24 4.84 -39.92
N HIS A 179 47.14 6.17 -39.93
CA HIS A 179 47.48 7.05 -41.06
C HIS A 179 48.62 8.01 -40.73
#